data_AF-A0A124FIK6-F1
#
_entry.id   AF-A0A124FIK6-F1
#
_cell.length_a   1.000
_cell.length_b   1.000
_cell.length_c   1.000
_cell.angle_alpha   90.00
_cell.angle_beta   90.00
_cell.angle_gamma   90.00
#
_symmetry.space_group_name_H-M   'P 1'
#
loop_
_entity.id
_entity.type
_entity.pdbx_description
1 polymer ?
#
loop_
_entity_poly.entity_id
_entity_poly.type
_entity_poly.pdbx_seq_one_letter_code
_entity_poly.pdbx_strand_id
1 'polypeptide(L)'
;MPVSERSLLIRLGLFLATLALLAICVWKGGSPGAANWGLYSALILAVALVLFYLRFEGSAVSSREISIVAVLAVVAAIARLIFAAIPNVQATTFVVIVSGFVFG
;
A
#
# COMPACT_ATOMS: atom_id res chain seq x y z
N MET A 1 3.06 2.08 -28.41
CA MET A 1 2.41 0.75 -28.51
C MET A 1 1.10 0.84 -27.73
N PRO A 2 -0.07 0.51 -28.31
CA PRO A 2 -1.37 0.80 -27.72
C PRO A 2 -1.63 -0.15 -26.54
N VAL A 3 -1.34 0.31 -25.33
CA VAL A 3 -1.57 -0.45 -24.11
C VAL A 3 -3.08 -0.51 -23.88
N SER A 4 -3.63 -1.70 -24.11
CA SER A 4 -5.06 -1.99 -24.24
C SER A 4 -5.93 -1.43 -23.10
N GLU A 5 -7.10 -0.92 -23.47
CA GLU A 5 -8.20 -0.47 -22.60
C GLU A 5 -8.59 -1.53 -21.54
N ARG A 6 -8.35 -2.82 -21.82
CA ARG A 6 -8.57 -3.94 -20.88
C ARG A 6 -7.72 -3.83 -19.61
N SER A 7 -6.47 -3.40 -19.71
CA SER A 7 -5.59 -3.25 -18.54
C SER A 7 -6.03 -2.12 -17.62
N LEU A 8 -6.62 -1.05 -18.19
CA LEU A 8 -7.18 0.08 -17.44
C LEU A 8 -8.48 -0.31 -16.74
N LEU A 9 -9.35 -1.06 -17.42
CA LEU A 9 -10.61 -1.56 -16.85
C LEU A 9 -10.38 -2.57 -15.72
N ILE A 10 -9.36 -3.43 -15.82
CA ILE A 10 -8.98 -4.34 -14.72
C ILE A 10 -8.42 -3.55 -13.53
N ARG A 11 -7.57 -2.54 -13.76
CA ARG A 11 -7.04 -1.65 -12.71
C ARG A 11 -8.15 -0.85 -12.02
N LEU A 12 -9.09 -0.32 -12.79
CA LEU A 12 -10.24 0.45 -12.30
C LEU A 12 -11.23 -0.46 -11.54
N GLY A 13 -11.48 -1.67 -12.05
CA GLY A 13 -12.32 -2.68 -11.41
C GLY A 13 -11.75 -3.16 -10.08
N LEU A 14 -10.43 -3.38 -10.00
CA LEU A 14 -9.74 -3.71 -8.75
C LEU A 14 -9.87 -2.57 -7.73
N PHE A 15 -9.67 -1.32 -8.16
CA PHE A 15 -9.77 -0.14 -7.30
C PHE A 15 -11.19 0.09 -6.78
N LEU A 16 -12.20 -0.15 -7.62
CA LEU A 16 -13.61 -0.10 -7.21
C LEU A 16 -13.98 -1.25 -6.28
N ALA A 17 -13.45 -2.46 -6.51
CA ALA A 17 -13.67 -3.61 -5.64
C ALA A 17 -13.10 -3.39 -4.23
N THR A 18 -11.97 -2.68 -4.11
CA THR A 18 -11.37 -2.40 -2.81
C THR A 18 -12.03 -1.25 -2.08
N LEU A 19 -12.45 -0.21 -2.79
CA LEU A 19 -13.35 0.82 -2.25
C LEU A 19 -14.67 0.21 -1.76
N ALA A 20 -15.24 -0.74 -2.50
CA ALA A 20 -16.45 -1.45 -2.09
C ALA A 20 -16.22 -2.32 -0.84
N LEU A 21 -15.11 -3.07 -0.78
CA LEU A 21 -14.73 -3.85 0.41
C LEU A 21 -14.53 -2.96 1.64
N LEU A 22 -13.86 -1.82 1.48
CA LEU A 22 -13.70 -0.82 2.54
C LEU A 22 -15.04 -0.26 3.01
N ALA A 23 -15.91 0.12 2.08
CA ALA A 23 -17.24 0.64 2.38
C ALA A 23 -18.11 -0.38 3.13
N ILE A 24 -18.05 -1.66 2.73
CA ILE A 24 -18.77 -2.76 3.39
C ILE A 24 -18.25 -2.98 4.81
N CYS A 25 -16.94 -2.92 5.02
CA CYS A 25 -16.34 -3.07 6.36
C CYS A 25 -16.75 -1.93 7.30
N VAL A 26 -16.82 -0.70 6.79
CA VAL A 26 -17.26 0.47 7.56
C VAL A 26 -18.77 0.40 7.86
N TRP A 27 -19.59 -0.02 6.89
CA TRP A 27 -21.04 -0.14 7.06
C TRP A 27 -21.46 -1.21 8.06
N LYS A 28 -20.74 -2.34 8.12
CA LYS A 28 -21.04 -3.42 9.06
C LYS A 28 -20.57 -3.13 10.50
N GLY A 29 -19.78 -2.08 10.70
CA GLY A 29 -19.25 -1.63 12.00
C GLY A 29 -20.23 -0.81 12.85
N GLY A 30 -21.54 -1.01 12.72
CA GLY A 30 -22.60 -0.21 13.35
C GLY A 30 -22.75 -0.29 14.87
N SER A 31 -21.74 -0.76 15.62
CA SER A 31 -21.74 -0.68 17.08
C SER A 31 -20.37 -0.22 17.60
N PRO A 32 -20.26 1.00 18.16
CA PRO A 32 -19.01 1.58 18.64
C PRO A 32 -18.31 0.78 19.76
N GLY A 33 -18.99 -0.19 20.38
CA GLY A 33 -18.50 -0.93 21.55
C GLY A 33 -17.85 -2.29 21.27
N ALA A 34 -17.99 -2.86 20.06
CA ALA A 34 -17.51 -4.22 19.74
C ALA A 34 -16.65 -4.30 18.45
N ALA A 35 -16.32 -3.17 17.85
CA ALA A 35 -15.50 -3.12 16.64
C ALA A 35 -14.03 -3.44 16.96
N ASN A 36 -13.57 -4.64 16.59
CA ASN A 36 -12.17 -5.03 16.66
C ASN A 36 -11.35 -4.28 15.61
N TRP A 37 -10.91 -3.06 15.94
CA TRP A 37 -10.10 -2.20 15.07
C TRP A 37 -8.84 -2.89 14.51
N GLY A 38 -8.25 -3.81 15.27
CA GLY A 38 -7.11 -4.63 14.81
C GLY A 38 -7.48 -5.58 13.67
N LEU A 39 -8.69 -6.14 13.67
CA LEU A 39 -9.17 -7.01 12.59
C LEU A 39 -9.43 -6.19 11.32
N TYR A 40 -10.01 -5.00 11.47
CA TYR A 40 -10.25 -4.09 10.35
C TYR A 40 -8.93 -3.60 9.73
N SER A 41 -7.95 -3.17 10.53
CA SER A 41 -6.66 -2.72 10.00
C SER A 41 -5.88 -3.84 9.31
N ALA A 42 -5.90 -5.06 9.86
CA ALA A 42 -5.32 -6.23 9.22
C ALA A 42 -5.99 -6.56 7.89
N LEU A 43 -7.34 -6.47 7.82
CA LEU A 43 -8.09 -6.70 6.59
C LEU A 43 -7.75 -5.65 5.52
N ILE A 44 -7.69 -4.37 5.90
CA ILE A 44 -7.29 -3.28 5.00
C ILE A 44 -5.89 -3.52 4.44
N LEU A 45 -4.94 -3.90 5.29
CA LEU A 45 -3.58 -4.22 4.88
C LEU A 45 -3.53 -5.41 3.93
N ALA A 46 -4.25 -6.49 4.25
CA ALA A 46 -4.31 -7.69 3.42
C ALA A 46 -4.85 -7.39 2.02
N VAL A 47 -5.95 -6.61 1.94
CA VAL A 47 -6.51 -6.15 0.67
C VAL A 47 -5.49 -5.32 -0.10
N ALA A 48 -4.83 -4.35 0.55
CA ALA A 48 -3.82 -3.52 -0.11
C ALA A 48 -2.65 -4.34 -0.70
N LEU A 49 -2.16 -5.34 0.04
CA LEU A 49 -1.09 -6.25 -0.42
C LEU A 49 -1.51 -7.05 -1.65
N VAL A 50 -2.74 -7.60 -1.65
CA VAL A 50 -3.27 -8.39 -2.78
C VAL A 50 -3.37 -7.53 -4.04
N LEU A 51 -3.83 -6.28 -3.93
CA LEU A 51 -3.86 -5.37 -5.09
C LEU A 51 -2.47 -5.04 -5.62
N PHE A 52 -1.52 -4.81 -4.71
CA PHE A 52 -0.16 -4.51 -5.10
C PHE A 52 0.45 -5.68 -5.86
N TYR A 53 0.24 -6.90 -5.36
CA TYR A 53 0.68 -8.13 -6.01
C TYR A 53 0.08 -8.30 -7.42
N LEU A 54 -1.25 -8.15 -7.56
CA LEU A 54 -1.93 -8.26 -8.86
C LEU A 54 -1.49 -7.18 -9.87
N ARG A 55 -1.12 -5.99 -9.40
CA ARG A 55 -0.55 -4.94 -10.26
C ARG A 55 0.87 -5.27 -10.70
N PHE A 56 1.61 -5.99 -9.86
CA PHE A 56 2.98 -6.40 -10.12
C PHE A 56 3.07 -7.49 -11.20
N GLU A 57 2.10 -8.41 -11.25
CA GLU A 57 2.06 -9.49 -12.25
C GLU A 57 2.01 -9.00 -13.71
N GLY A 58 1.44 -7.81 -13.97
CA GLY A 58 1.29 -7.27 -15.32
C GLY A 58 2.31 -6.19 -15.71
N SER A 59 3.23 -5.83 -14.81
CA SER A 59 4.16 -4.72 -15.04
C SER A 59 5.55 -5.30 -15.32
N ALA A 60 6.13 -5.00 -16.48
CA ALA A 60 7.51 -5.34 -16.82
C ALA A 60 8.48 -4.44 -16.03
N VAL A 61 8.39 -4.49 -14.70
CA VAL A 61 9.30 -3.80 -13.79
C VAL A 61 10.64 -4.52 -13.87
N SER A 62 11.71 -3.76 -14.09
CA SER A 62 13.05 -4.33 -14.16
C SER A 62 13.40 -4.94 -12.81
N SER A 63 13.96 -6.15 -12.77
CA SER A 63 14.39 -6.79 -11.50
C SER A 63 15.31 -5.89 -10.65
N ARG A 64 16.01 -4.95 -11.29
CA ARG A 64 16.83 -3.94 -10.62
C ARG A 64 16.01 -2.88 -9.87
N GLU A 65 14.86 -2.48 -10.40
CA GLU A 65 14.00 -1.49 -9.74
C GLU A 65 13.35 -2.11 -8.51
N ILE A 66 12.93 -3.37 -8.61
CA ILE A 66 12.36 -4.14 -7.49
C ILE A 66 13.34 -4.23 -6.32
N SER A 67 14.60 -4.55 -6.62
CA SER A 67 15.63 -4.66 -5.58
C SER A 67 15.93 -3.32 -4.92
N ILE A 68 15.96 -2.21 -5.68
CA ILE A 68 16.15 -0.88 -5.12
C ILE A 68 14.97 -0.48 -4.23
N VAL A 69 13.73 -0.72 -4.65
CA VAL A 69 12.53 -0.45 -3.83
C VAL A 69 12.55 -1.26 -2.54
N ALA A 70 12.96 -2.53 -2.60
CA ALA A 70 13.11 -3.36 -1.40
C ALA A 70 14.14 -2.78 -0.41
N VAL A 71 15.30 -2.34 -0.91
CA VAL A 71 16.33 -1.70 -0.07
C VAL A 71 15.81 -0.40 0.55
N LEU A 72 15.11 0.44 -0.23
CA LEU A 72 14.52 1.68 0.29
C LEU A 72 13.45 1.41 1.36
N ALA A 73 12.65 0.36 1.20
CA ALA A 73 11.67 -0.06 2.21
C ALA A 73 12.36 -0.50 3.52
N VAL A 74 13.47 -1.24 3.43
CA VAL A 74 14.27 -1.61 4.60
C VAL A 74 14.84 -0.36 5.29
N VAL A 75 15.39 0.59 4.53
CA VAL A 75 15.88 1.86 5.06
C VAL A 75 14.77 2.65 5.76
N ALA A 76 13.58 2.72 5.17
CA ALA A 76 12.43 3.40 5.77
C ALA A 76 11.99 2.76 7.11
N ALA A 77 12.00 1.42 7.18
CA ALA A 77 11.67 0.66 8.39
C ALA A 77 12.71 0.88 9.51
N ILE A 78 14.00 0.81 9.18
CA ILE A 78 15.10 1.07 10.13
C ILE A 78 15.05 2.53 10.60
N ALA A 79 14.81 3.48 9.71
CA ALA A 79 14.64 4.89 10.05
C ALA A 79 13.48 5.08 11.03
N ARG A 80 12.42 4.27 10.96
CA ARG A 80 11.34 4.33 11.95
C ARG A 80 11.81 3.85 13.32
N LEU A 81 12.65 2.81 13.36
CA LEU A 81 13.10 2.16 14.58
C LEU A 81 14.12 3.02 15.35
N ILE A 82 15.11 3.58 14.65
CA ILE A 82 16.16 4.41 15.26
C ILE A 82 15.57 5.73 15.79
N PHE A 83 14.66 6.34 15.04
CA PHE A 83 14.03 7.60 15.45
C PHE A 83 12.81 7.42 16.36
N ALA A 84 12.45 6.19 16.72
CA ALA A 84 11.37 5.93 17.69
C ALA A 84 11.64 6.56 19.07
N ALA A 85 12.92 6.73 19.42
CA ALA A 85 13.34 7.34 20.67
C ALA A 85 13.24 8.88 20.68
N ILE A 86 13.18 9.53 19.51
CA ILE A 86 13.15 10.99 19.39
C ILE A 86 11.74 11.42 18.98
N PRO A 87 10.91 11.89 19.94
CA PRO A 87 9.61 12.42 19.59
C PRO A 87 9.78 13.63 18.65
N ASN A 88 8.92 13.73 17.64
CA ASN A 88 8.87 14.81 16.63
C ASN A 88 9.81 14.67 15.39
N VAL A 89 10.66 13.64 15.31
CA VAL A 89 11.49 13.40 14.11
C VAL A 89 11.04 12.13 13.39
N GLN A 90 10.35 12.28 12.26
CA GLN A 90 9.86 11.14 11.46
C GLN A 90 10.66 11.01 10.14
N ALA A 91 11.85 10.42 10.22
CA ALA A 91 12.71 10.19 9.05
C ALA A 91 12.07 9.26 8.01
N THR A 92 11.20 8.33 8.43
CA THR A 92 10.48 7.41 7.54
C THR A 92 9.65 8.14 6.48
N THR A 93 8.98 9.23 6.84
CA THR A 93 8.14 9.99 5.90
C THR A 93 8.96 10.61 4.78
N PHE A 94 10.17 11.08 5.06
CA PHE A 94 11.06 11.62 4.04
C PHE A 94 11.46 10.53 3.02
N VAL A 95 11.90 9.36 3.50
CA VAL A 95 12.31 8.24 2.64
C VAL A 95 11.14 7.76 1.76
N VAL A 96 9.94 7.63 2.34
CA VAL A 96 8.74 7.20 1.59
C VAL A 96 8.35 8.23 0.52
N ILE A 97 8.36 9.52 0.83
CA ILE A 97 8.03 10.59 -0.12
C ILE A 97 9.04 10.62 -1.28
N VAL A 98 10.34 10.58 -0.98
CA VAL A 98 11.38 10.57 -2.02
C VAL A 98 11.29 9.32 -2.88
N SER A 99 11.03 8.16 -2.27
CA SER A 99 10.82 6.92 -3.03
C SER A 99 9.61 7.01 -3.94
N GLY A 100 8.49 7.59 -3.48
CA GLY A 100 7.31 7.83 -4.33
C GLY A 100 7.60 8.85 -5.45
N PHE A 101 8.41 9.88 -5.17
CA PHE A 101 8.81 10.86 -6.17
C PHE A 101 9.70 10.27 -7.28
N VAL A 102 10.61 9.36 -6.94
CA VAL A 102 11.56 8.77 -7.90
C VAL A 102 10.93 7.62 -8.69
N PHE A 103 10.10 6.79 -8.06
CA PHE A 103 9.57 5.56 -8.67
C PHE A 103 8.11 5.64 -9.15
N GLY A 104 7.33 6.66 -8.73
CA GLY A 104 5.97 6.92 -9.22
C GLY A 104 4.91 5.99 -8.67
#